data_AF-A0A1M4TW35-F1
#
_entry.id   AF-A0A1M4TW35-F1
#
_cell.length_a   1.000
_cell.length_b   1.000
_cell.length_c   1.000
_cell.angle_alpha   90.00
_cell.angle_beta   90.00
_cell.angle_gamma   90.00
#
_symmetry.space_group_name_H-M   'P 1'
#
loop_
_entity.id
_entity.type
_entity.pdbx_description
1 polymer ?
#
loop_
_entity_poly.entity_id
_entity_poly.type
_entity_poly.pdbx_seq_one_letter_code
_entity_poly.pdbx_strand_id
1 'polypeptide(L)'
;MNWEDYRAKLIIAVMGEAESCSFFEKYLIACVGWNRWFHQKKYNFNTLEKDFLGYRREIIINEVSREKMEESIKAVDRAFIELNAGNKKYNDLFFFNLSGRKPSTIFKVEPVIFDKVVHTFFRIID
;
A
#
# COMPACT_ATOMS: atom_id res chain seq x y z
N MET A 1 18.16 0.17 2.22
CA MET A 1 17.29 1.14 1.52
C MET A 1 17.11 2.32 2.45
N ASN A 2 17.26 3.56 1.99
CA ASN A 2 16.89 4.73 2.80
C ASN A 2 15.38 5.00 2.63
N TRP A 3 14.80 5.83 3.49
CA TRP A 3 13.35 6.06 3.50
C TRP A 3 12.85 6.81 2.25
N GLU A 4 13.70 7.62 1.61
CA GLU A 4 13.39 8.39 0.40
C GLU A 4 13.25 7.47 -0.82
N ASP A 5 14.18 6.52 -1.00
CA ASP A 5 14.10 5.49 -2.04
C ASP A 5 12.84 4.62 -1.85
N TYR A 6 12.57 4.21 -0.61
CA TYR A 6 11.36 3.46 -0.29
C TYR A 6 10.08 4.25 -0.62
N ARG A 7 10.05 5.54 -0.24
CA ARG A 7 8.93 6.44 -0.54
C ARG A 7 8.70 6.55 -2.05
N ALA A 8 9.75 6.79 -2.83
CA ALA A 8 9.65 6.90 -4.28
C ALA A 8 9.07 5.62 -4.91
N LYS A 9 9.55 4.45 -4.47
CA LYS A 9 9.06 3.15 -4.93
C LYS A 9 7.60 2.92 -4.51
N LEU A 10 7.23 3.32 -3.31
CA LEU A 10 5.86 3.20 -2.83
C LEU A 10 4.89 4.08 -3.62
N ILE A 11 5.29 5.28 -4.05
CA ILE A 11 4.47 6.14 -4.92
C ILE A 11 4.17 5.43 -6.24
N ILE A 12 5.20 4.87 -6.88
CA ILE A 12 5.04 4.12 -8.14
C ILE A 12 4.14 2.90 -7.93
N ALA A 13 4.34 2.18 -6.83
CA ALA A 13 3.51 1.02 -6.50
C ALA A 13 2.04 1.42 -6.29
N VAL A 14 1.75 2.46 -5.49
CA VAL A 14 0.38 2.96 -5.26
C VAL A 14 -0.26 3.41 -6.56
N MET A 15 0.48 4.11 -7.42
CA MET A 15 0.00 4.49 -8.74
C MET A 15 -0.39 3.25 -9.57
N GLY A 16 0.50 2.26 -9.67
CA GLY A 16 0.24 1.06 -10.47
C GLY A 16 -0.85 0.13 -9.92
N GLU A 17 -1.08 0.12 -8.60
CA GLU A 17 -2.12 -0.69 -7.96
C GLU A 17 -3.51 0.00 -7.99
N ALA A 18 -3.54 1.34 -7.96
CA ALA A 18 -4.75 2.08 -7.63
C ALA A 18 -4.93 3.40 -8.43
N GLU A 19 -4.34 3.52 -9.62
CA GLU A 19 -4.47 4.70 -10.49
C GLU A 19 -5.91 5.20 -10.61
N SER A 20 -6.83 4.30 -10.98
CA SER A 20 -8.25 4.60 -11.19
C SER A 20 -9.09 4.57 -9.91
N CYS A 21 -8.48 4.29 -8.75
CA CYS A 21 -9.20 4.20 -7.47
C CYS A 21 -9.30 5.58 -6.80
N SER A 22 -10.15 5.66 -5.78
CA SER A 22 -10.32 6.88 -4.97
C SER A 22 -9.03 7.26 -4.23
N PHE A 23 -8.91 8.54 -3.84
CA PHE A 23 -7.81 8.98 -2.97
C PHE A 23 -7.73 8.18 -1.66
N PHE A 24 -8.89 7.85 -1.07
CA PHE A 24 -8.94 7.10 0.18
C PHE A 24 -8.32 5.70 0.02
N GLU A 25 -8.60 5.04 -1.09
CA GLU A 25 -8.05 3.71 -1.39
C GLU A 25 -6.54 3.75 -1.68
N LYS A 26 -6.07 4.76 -2.44
CA LYS A 26 -4.63 5.02 -2.59
C LYS A 26 -3.94 5.20 -1.24
N TYR A 27 -4.58 5.93 -0.33
CA TYR A 27 -4.09 6.14 1.03
C TYR A 27 -4.04 4.83 1.85
N LEU A 28 -5.06 3.96 1.77
CA LEU A 28 -5.04 2.67 2.45
C LEU A 28 -3.90 1.76 1.94
N ILE A 29 -3.65 1.72 0.63
CA ILE A 29 -2.53 0.97 0.05
C ILE A 29 -1.19 1.56 0.50
N ALA A 30 -1.08 2.89 0.57
CA ALA A 30 0.09 3.55 1.11
C ALA A 30 0.32 3.19 2.59
N CYS A 31 -0.73 3.08 3.40
CA CYS A 31 -0.63 2.57 4.78
C CYS A 31 -0.05 1.16 4.82
N VAL A 32 -0.47 0.25 3.92
CA VAL A 32 0.11 -1.10 3.84
C VAL A 32 1.61 -1.05 3.58
N GLY A 33 2.06 -0.23 2.62
CA GLY A 33 3.48 -0.04 2.35
C GLY A 33 4.24 0.43 3.59
N TRP A 34 3.82 1.54 4.19
CA TRP A 34 4.48 2.10 5.36
C TRP A 34 4.46 1.17 6.57
N ASN A 35 3.34 0.48 6.83
CA ASN A 35 3.27 -0.50 7.92
C ASN A 35 4.30 -1.61 7.72
N ARG A 36 4.43 -2.13 6.49
CA ARG A 36 5.45 -3.13 6.17
C ARG A 36 6.87 -2.61 6.41
N TRP A 37 7.15 -1.38 6.00
CA TRP A 37 8.43 -0.73 6.25
C TRP A 37 8.74 -0.59 7.75
N PHE A 38 7.81 -0.03 8.52
CA PHE A 38 7.99 0.17 9.96
C PHE A 38 8.12 -1.14 10.73
N HIS A 39 7.50 -2.22 10.24
CA HIS A 39 7.50 -3.52 10.88
C HIS A 39 8.44 -4.54 10.21
N GLN A 40 9.36 -4.07 9.36
CA GLN A 40 10.28 -4.93 8.61
C GLN A 40 11.09 -5.86 9.52
N LYS A 41 11.52 -5.37 10.68
CA LYS A 41 12.26 -6.18 11.68
C LYS A 41 11.41 -7.29 12.30
N LYS A 42 10.09 -7.11 12.41
CA LYS A 42 9.18 -8.06 13.05
C LYS A 42 8.72 -9.15 12.08
N TYR A 43 8.27 -8.75 10.89
CA TYR A 43 7.60 -9.66 9.96
C TYR A 43 8.47 -10.07 8.77
N ASN A 44 9.63 -9.44 8.56
CA ASN A 44 10.55 -9.75 7.46
C ASN A 44 9.86 -9.81 6.09
N PHE A 45 9.07 -8.79 5.77
CA PHE A 45 8.36 -8.70 4.50
C PHE A 45 9.34 -8.70 3.32
N ASN A 46 8.91 -9.18 2.15
CA ASN A 46 9.67 -8.94 0.92
C ASN A 46 9.72 -7.44 0.59
N THR A 47 10.59 -7.06 -0.34
CA THR A 47 10.62 -5.70 -0.85
C THR A 47 9.36 -5.37 -1.68
N LEU A 48 9.07 -4.08 -1.85
CA LEU A 48 7.90 -3.63 -2.63
C LEU A 48 7.96 -4.16 -4.06
N GLU A 49 9.14 -4.17 -4.65
CA GLU A 49 9.42 -4.60 -6.02
C GLU A 49 9.05 -6.07 -6.25
N LYS A 50 9.07 -6.89 -5.20
CA LYS A 50 8.69 -8.30 -5.29
C LYS A 50 7.18 -8.52 -5.12
N ASP A 51 6.56 -7.78 -4.22
CA ASP A 51 5.19 -8.05 -3.79
C ASP A 51 4.13 -7.19 -4.48
N PHE A 52 4.45 -5.94 -4.83
CA PHE A 52 3.51 -5.02 -5.46
C PHE A 52 3.56 -5.21 -6.98
N LEU A 53 2.44 -5.61 -7.56
CA LEU A 53 2.28 -5.76 -9.00
C LEU A 53 2.41 -4.42 -9.71
N GLY A 54 1.93 -3.33 -9.09
CA GLY A 54 2.06 -1.98 -9.60
C GLY A 54 3.52 -1.55 -9.85
N TYR A 55 4.48 -2.13 -9.12
CA TYR A 55 5.91 -1.90 -9.35
C TYR A 55 6.49 -2.78 -10.47
N ARG A 56 5.98 -4.00 -10.62
CA ARG A 56 6.50 -4.99 -11.60
C ARG A 56 5.89 -4.89 -12.97
N ARG A 57 4.68 -4.35 -13.08
CA ARG A 57 4.06 -4.10 -14.37
C ARG A 57 5.00 -3.19 -15.15
N GLU A 58 5.34 -3.56 -16.38
CA GLU A 58 5.69 -2.59 -17.39
C GLU A 58 4.47 -1.68 -17.50
N ILE A 59 4.48 -0.59 -16.73
CA ILE A 59 3.48 0.45 -16.91
C ILE A 59 3.85 1.03 -18.28
N ILE A 60 3.21 0.50 -19.34
CA ILE A 60 3.24 1.11 -20.66
C ILE A 60 2.39 2.37 -20.53
N ILE A 61 3.04 3.41 -20.03
CA ILE A 61 2.48 4.72 -19.80
C ILE A 61 2.40 5.38 -21.17
N ASN A 62 1.30 5.17 -21.88
CA ASN A 62 1.03 5.97 -23.06
C ASN A 62 0.73 7.42 -22.62
N GLU A 63 0.02 7.61 -21.48
CA GLU A 63 -0.29 8.90 -20.86
C GLU A 63 -0.53 8.76 -19.34
N VAL A 64 0.48 9.03 -18.49
CA VAL A 64 0.26 9.10 -17.03
C VAL A 64 -0.53 10.38 -16.74
N SER A 65 -1.68 10.23 -16.10
CA SER A 65 -2.37 11.41 -15.58
C SER A 65 -1.54 12.04 -14.47
N ARG A 66 -1.08 13.27 -14.70
CA ARG A 66 -0.36 14.09 -13.71
C ARG A 66 -1.15 14.21 -12.41
N GLU A 67 -2.47 14.35 -12.51
CA GLU A 67 -3.36 14.43 -11.35
C GLU A 67 -3.35 13.14 -10.53
N LYS A 68 -3.39 11.96 -11.19
CA LYS A 68 -3.35 10.66 -10.49
C LYS A 68 -2.00 10.36 -9.85
N MET A 69 -0.92 10.80 -10.48
CA MET A 69 0.40 10.76 -9.85
C MET A 69 0.45 11.67 -8.62
N GLU A 70 -0.06 12.90 -8.71
CA GLU A 70 -0.12 13.84 -7.59
C GLU A 70 -0.97 13.31 -6.42
N GLU A 71 -2.14 12.71 -6.72
CA GLU A 71 -2.96 12.01 -5.73
C GLU A 71 -2.17 10.91 -5.02
N SER A 72 -1.39 10.11 -5.76
CA SER A 72 -0.58 9.01 -5.22
C SER A 72 0.54 9.53 -4.32
N ILE A 73 1.23 10.62 -4.72
CA ILE A 73 2.23 11.30 -3.89
C ILE A 73 1.59 11.77 -2.57
N LYS A 74 0.48 12.50 -2.66
CA LYS A 74 -0.25 13.01 -1.49
C LYS A 74 -0.72 11.88 -0.57
N ALA A 75 -1.19 10.77 -1.13
CA ALA A 75 -1.62 9.60 -0.36
C ALA A 75 -0.46 8.97 0.41
N VAL A 76 0.70 8.78 -0.23
CA VAL A 76 1.91 8.22 0.39
C VAL A 76 2.44 9.11 1.50
N ASP A 77 2.51 10.41 1.27
CA ASP A 77 2.99 11.37 2.26
C ASP A 77 2.06 11.47 3.46
N ARG A 78 0.75 11.53 3.20
CA ARG A 78 -0.27 11.55 4.24
C ARG A 78 -0.19 10.29 5.11
N ALA A 79 -0.07 9.11 4.51
CA ALA A 79 0.07 7.85 5.24
C ALA A 79 1.32 7.84 6.12
N PHE A 80 2.46 8.31 5.61
CA PHE A 80 3.69 8.43 6.40
C PHE A 80 3.51 9.33 7.63
N ILE A 81 2.94 10.53 7.42
CA ILE A 81 2.73 11.52 8.48
C ILE A 81 1.79 10.96 9.55
N GLU A 82 0.64 10.41 9.16
CA GLU A 82 -0.36 9.94 10.12
C GLU A 82 0.15 8.73 10.92
N LEU A 83 0.82 7.77 10.27
CA LEU A 83 1.38 6.60 10.95
C LEU A 83 2.53 6.97 11.89
N ASN A 84 3.42 7.89 11.50
CA ASN A 84 4.49 8.39 12.37
C ASN A 84 3.97 9.25 13.53
N ALA A 85 2.87 9.98 13.34
CA ALA A 85 2.23 10.75 14.39
C ALA A 85 1.52 9.87 15.45
N GLY A 86 1.61 8.55 15.33
CA GLY A 86 0.99 7.61 16.27
C GLY A 86 -0.51 7.41 16.04
N ASN A 87 -1.05 7.84 14.89
CA ASN A 87 -2.44 7.53 14.54
C ASN A 87 -2.56 6.03 14.25
N LYS A 88 -3.31 5.33 15.10
CA LYS A 88 -3.45 3.87 15.04
C LYS A 88 -4.51 3.38 14.07
N LYS A 89 -5.25 4.27 13.40
CA LYS A 89 -6.48 3.88 12.69
C LYS A 89 -6.27 2.80 11.61
N TYR A 90 -5.12 2.80 10.94
CA TYR A 90 -4.79 1.83 9.87
C TYR A 90 -3.37 1.29 9.99
N ASN A 91 -2.79 1.29 11.20
CA ASN A 91 -1.42 0.84 11.42
C ASN A 91 -1.28 -0.70 11.46
N ASP A 92 -2.40 -1.40 11.31
CA ASP A 92 -2.52 -2.85 11.33
C ASP A 92 -2.76 -3.46 9.93
N LEU A 93 -2.86 -2.65 8.88
CA LEU A 93 -3.02 -3.14 7.50
C LEU A 93 -1.67 -3.59 6.93
N PHE A 94 -1.58 -4.85 6.48
CA PHE A 94 -0.32 -5.43 5.97
C PHE A 94 -0.44 -6.08 4.60
N PHE A 95 -1.66 -6.40 4.16
CA PHE A 95 -1.91 -6.98 2.83
C PHE A 95 -3.16 -6.35 2.21
N PHE A 96 -3.25 -6.47 0.89
CA PHE A 96 -4.47 -6.16 0.14
C PHE A 96 -4.54 -7.04 -1.11
N ASN A 97 -5.74 -7.24 -1.66
CA ASN A 97 -5.93 -7.76 -3.01
C ASN A 97 -7.34 -7.45 -3.54
N LEU A 98 -7.52 -7.59 -4.86
CA LEU A 98 -8.81 -7.38 -5.53
C LEU A 98 -9.77 -8.58 -5.42
N SER A 99 -9.27 -9.77 -5.06
CA SER A 99 -10.07 -11.00 -5.07
C SER A 99 -10.91 -11.22 -3.80
N GLY A 100 -10.61 -10.50 -2.72
CA GLY A 100 -11.13 -10.76 -1.38
C GLY A 100 -10.64 -12.05 -0.74
N ARG A 101 -9.88 -12.89 -1.47
CA ARG A 101 -9.35 -14.15 -0.94
C ARG A 101 -8.21 -13.88 0.03
N LYS A 102 -8.06 -14.77 1.02
CA LYS A 102 -6.94 -14.74 1.96
C LYS A 102 -5.61 -14.72 1.17
N PRO A 103 -4.69 -13.78 1.47
CA PRO A 103 -3.38 -13.76 0.82
C PRO A 103 -2.60 -15.05 1.11
N SER A 104 -1.82 -15.50 0.12
CA SER A 104 -0.88 -16.62 0.30
C SER A 104 0.28 -16.16 1.17
N THR A 105 0.21 -16.45 2.47
CA THR A 105 1.18 -16.02 3.46
C THR A 105 1.23 -16.97 4.65
N ILE A 106 2.35 -16.96 5.38
CA ILE A 106 2.53 -17.75 6.61
C ILE A 106 1.76 -17.18 7.80
N PHE A 107 1.40 -15.89 7.76
CA PHE A 107 0.73 -15.22 8.87
C PHE A 107 -0.74 -15.58 8.96
N LYS A 108 -1.29 -15.59 10.19
CA LYS A 108 -2.73 -15.55 10.39
C LYS A 108 -3.22 -14.14 10.11
N VAL A 109 -4.19 -14.04 9.21
CA VAL A 109 -4.74 -12.75 8.78
C VAL A 109 -6.25 -12.79 8.73
N GLU A 110 -6.86 -11.63 8.93
CA GLU A 110 -8.31 -11.44 8.76
C GLU A 110 -8.60 -10.24 7.85
N PRO A 111 -9.71 -10.27 7.12
CA PRO A 111 -10.07 -9.20 6.20
C PRO A 111 -10.56 -7.95 6.95
N VAL A 112 -10.22 -6.79 6.38
CA VAL A 112 -10.73 -5.47 6.76
C VAL A 112 -11.38 -4.88 5.51
N ILE A 113 -12.70 -4.65 5.56
CA ILE A 113 -13.50 -4.19 4.44
C ILE A 113 -13.89 -2.74 4.66
N PHE A 114 -13.74 -1.92 3.63
CA PHE A 114 -14.10 -0.50 3.64
C PHE A 114 -15.22 -0.24 2.64
N ASP A 115 -16.13 0.67 3.00
CA ASP A 115 -17.20 1.09 2.07
C ASP A 115 -16.60 1.79 0.84
N LYS A 116 -17.12 1.48 -0.35
CA LYS A 116 -16.70 2.07 -1.65
C LYS A 116 -15.22 1.92 -1.99
N VAL A 117 -14.59 0.85 -1.50
CA VAL A 117 -13.20 0.48 -1.78
C VAL A 117 -13.20 -0.88 -2.47
N VAL A 118 -12.49 -1.00 -3.60
CA VAL A 118 -12.50 -2.24 -4.40
C VAL A 118 -11.52 -3.29 -3.86
N HIS A 119 -10.42 -2.86 -3.26
CA HIS A 119 -9.47 -3.74 -2.61
C HIS A 119 -10.01 -4.23 -1.26
N THR A 120 -9.85 -5.53 -1.01
CA THR A 120 -9.96 -6.08 0.35
C THR A 120 -8.61 -5.99 1.02
N PHE A 121 -8.58 -5.44 2.23
CA PHE A 121 -7.36 -5.31 3.04
C PHE A 121 -7.31 -6.41 4.08
N PHE A 122 -6.13 -6.67 4.62
CA PHE A 122 -5.95 -7.68 5.67
C PHE A 122 -4.97 -7.20 6.73
N ARG A 123 -5.29 -7.53 7.98
CA ARG A 123 -4.41 -7.35 9.13
C ARG A 123 -3.91 -8.68 9.66
N ILE A 124 -2.74 -8.66 10.29
CA ILE A 124 -2.17 -9.83 10.98
C ILE A 124 -2.82 -9.93 12.37
N ILE A 125 -3.25 -11.14 12.76
CA ILE A 125 -3.94 -11.41 14.04
C ILE A 125 -3.18 -12.39 14.94
N ASP A 126 -1.90 -12.61 14.67
CA ASP A 126 -1.02 -13.46 15.50
C ASP A 126 -0.91 -12.97 16.94
#